data_AF-A0A354FDI3-F1
#
_entry.id   AF-A0A354FDI3-F1
#
_cell.length_a   1.000
_cell.length_b   1.000
_cell.length_c   1.000
_cell.angle_alpha   90.00
_cell.angle_beta   90.00
_cell.angle_gamma   90.00
#
_symmetry.space_group_name_H-M   'P 1'
#
loop_
_entity.id
_entity.type
_entity.pdbx_description
1 polymer ?
#
loop_
_entity_poly.entity_id
_entity_poly.type
_entity_poly.pdbx_seq_one_letter_code
_entity_poly.pdbx_strand_id
1 'polypeptide(L)' 'KAETGIQELRSKVDTLITIPNDRLLQVVDKSTSINEAFRIADDVLRQGVQGISDLIAVPGLINLDFADV' A
#
# COMPACT_ATOMS: atom_id res chain seq x y z
N LYS A 1 -13.21 -12.48 7.23
CA LYS A 1 -13.54 -12.32 5.79
C LYS A 1 -12.42 -11.65 4.97
N ALA A 2 -11.57 -10.77 5.54
CA ALA A 2 -10.40 -10.25 4.83
C ALA A 2 -9.21 -11.24 4.80
N GLU A 3 -8.93 -11.95 5.90
CA GLU A 3 -7.81 -12.91 5.99
C GLU A 3 -7.92 -14.06 4.98
N THR A 4 -9.13 -14.57 4.77
CA THR A 4 -9.39 -15.61 3.76
C THR A 4 -9.07 -15.10 2.35
N GLY A 5 -9.50 -13.87 2.01
CA GLY A 5 -9.18 -13.26 0.71
C GLY A 5 -7.69 -12.97 0.53
N ILE A 6 -7.00 -12.56 1.60
CA ILE A 6 -5.54 -12.38 1.62
C ILE A 6 -4.83 -13.72 1.35
N GLN A 7 -5.28 -14.82 1.96
CA GLN A 7 -4.71 -16.14 1.71
C GLN A 7 -4.94 -16.61 0.27
N GLU A 8 -6.13 -16.42 -0.28
CA GLU A 8 -6.42 -16.75 -1.67
C GLU A 8 -5.57 -15.94 -2.65
N LEU A 9 -5.41 -14.63 -2.40
CA LEU A 9 -4.59 -13.74 -3.23
C LEU A 9 -3.11 -14.08 -3.16
N ARG A 10 -2.57 -14.44 -1.98
CA ARG A 10 -1.16 -14.85 -1.83
C ARG A 10 -0.77 -16.01 -2.75
N SER A 11 -1.69 -16.92 -3.03
CA SER A 11 -1.43 -18.05 -3.93
C SER A 11 -1.44 -17.68 -5.43
N LYS A 12 -1.84 -16.44 -5.77
CA LYS A 12 -2.09 -15.99 -7.14
C LYS A 12 -1.27 -14.78 -7.57
N VAL A 13 -0.44 -14.21 -6.69
CA VAL A 13 0.35 -13.00 -6.97
C VAL A 13 1.80 -13.20 -6.57
N ASP A 14 2.74 -12.61 -7.31
CA ASP A 14 4.19 -12.65 -6.99
C ASP A 14 4.51 -11.86 -5.71
N THR A 15 3.76 -10.80 -5.43
CA THR A 15 3.91 -9.99 -4.21
C THR A 15 2.56 -9.45 -3.78
N LEU A 16 2.22 -9.63 -2.51
CA LEU A 16 0.99 -9.09 -1.91
C LEU A 16 1.34 -7.98 -0.93
N ILE A 17 0.86 -6.78 -1.20
CA ILE A 17 1.02 -5.61 -0.33
C ILE A 17 -0.30 -5.37 0.39
N THR A 18 -0.29 -5.44 1.72
CA THR A 18 -1.47 -5.18 2.56
C THR A 18 -1.31 -3.87 3.31
N ILE A 19 -2.27 -2.95 3.13
CA ILE A 19 -2.23 -1.63 3.79
C ILE A 19 -3.29 -1.62 4.90
N PRO A 20 -2.89 -1.51 6.18
CA PRO A 20 -3.83 -1.52 7.29
C PRO A 20 -4.56 -0.18 7.41
N ASN A 21 -5.88 -0.20 7.22
CA ASN A 21 -6.72 1.00 7.35
C ASN A 21 -6.62 1.66 8.73
N ASP A 22 -6.36 0.90 9.79
CA ASP A 22 -6.18 1.43 11.15
C ASP A 22 -5.01 2.42 11.26
N ARG A 23 -3.99 2.28 10.41
CA ARG A 23 -2.87 3.24 10.32
C ARG A 23 -3.27 4.52 9.59
N LEU A 24 -4.16 4.41 8.60
CA LEU A 24 -4.69 5.57 7.89
C LEU A 24 -5.51 6.46 8.83
N LEU A 25 -6.28 5.84 9.73
CA LEU A 25 -7.05 6.55 10.76
C LEU A 25 -6.20 7.30 11.80
N GLN A 26 -4.90 6.98 11.93
CA GLN A 26 -3.97 7.73 12.80
C GLN A 26 -3.49 9.03 12.17
N VAL A 27 -3.56 9.13 10.84
CA VAL A 27 -3.14 10.32 10.06
C VAL A 27 -4.31 11.30 9.89
N VAL A 28 -5.54 10.82 10.06
CA VAL A 28 -6.77 11.62 9.90
C VAL A 28 -7.19 12.23 11.23
N ASP A 29 -7.54 13.51 11.21
CA ASP A 29 -7.98 14.24 12.39
C ASP A 29 -9.37 13.77 12.86
N LYS A 30 -9.64 13.80 14.17
CA LYS A 30 -10.91 13.28 14.72
C LYS A 30 -12.14 14.10 14.32
N SER A 31 -11.92 15.32 13.83
CA SER A 31 -12.94 16.22 13.30
C SER A 31 -13.24 15.99 11.82
N THR A 32 -12.47 15.14 11.13
CA THR A 32 -12.61 14.89 9.70
C THR A 32 -13.84 14.02 9.43
N SER A 33 -14.62 14.38 8.41
CA SER A 33 -15.76 13.57 7.98
C SER A 33 -15.31 12.21 7.45
N ILE A 34 -16.15 11.18 7.58
CA ILE A 34 -15.85 9.83 7.07
C ILE A 34 -15.47 9.85 5.58
N ASN A 35 -16.15 10.67 4.76
CA ASN A 35 -15.86 10.79 3.33
C ASN A 35 -14.46 11.36 3.07
N GLU A 36 -14.03 12.31 3.89
CA GLU A 36 -12.73 12.95 3.74
C GLU A 36 -11.60 12.07 4.30
N ALA A 37 -11.88 11.30 5.35
CA ALA A 37 -11.00 10.23 5.83
C ALA A 37 -10.74 9.19 4.74
N PHE A 38 -11.78 8.76 4.00
CA PHE A 38 -11.63 7.85 2.87
C PHE A 38 -10.81 8.46 1.72
N ARG A 39 -10.98 9.76 1.43
CA ARG A 39 -10.15 10.44 0.43
C ARG A 39 -8.67 10.47 0.81
N ILE A 40 -8.37 10.77 2.08
CA ILE A 40 -6.99 10.77 2.58
C ILE A 40 -6.41 9.36 2.51
N ALA A 41 -7.18 8.35 2.89
CA ALA A 41 -6.80 6.94 2.76
C ALA A 41 -6.47 6.58 1.30
N ASP A 42 -7.33 6.93 0.34
CA ASP A 42 -7.10 6.70 -1.09
C ASP A 42 -5.84 7.43 -1.59
N ASP A 43 -5.57 8.63 -1.09
CA ASP A 43 -4.37 9.38 -1.47
C ASP A 43 -3.09 8.69 -0.97
N VAL A 44 -3.09 8.17 0.26
CA VAL A 44 -1.97 7.38 0.82
C VAL A 44 -1.80 6.06 0.05
N LEU A 45 -2.89 5.37 -0.28
CA LEU A 45 -2.86 4.16 -1.11
C LEU A 45 -2.24 4.46 -2.48
N ARG A 46 -2.67 5.55 -3.14
CA ARG A 46 -2.13 5.98 -4.43
C ARG A 46 -0.63 6.26 -4.33
N GLN A 47 -0.19 6.99 -3.31
CA GLN A 47 1.23 7.30 -3.11
C GLN A 47 2.06 6.03 -2.85
N GLY A 48 1.55 5.07 -2.08
CA GLY A 48 2.22 3.79 -1.84
C GLY A 48 2.37 2.95 -3.10
N VAL A 49 1.31 2.86 -3.92
CA VAL A 49 1.35 2.14 -5.21
C VAL A 49 2.26 2.88 -6.21
N GLN A 50 2.22 4.21 -6.25
CA GLN A 50 3.06 5.02 -7.13
C GLN A 50 4.55 4.86 -6.78
N GLY A 51 4.92 4.93 -5.50
CA GLY A 51 6.31 4.80 -5.07
C GLY A 51 6.92 3.44 -5.42
N ILE A 52 6.14 2.36 -5.31
CA ILE A 52 6.58 1.02 -5.72
C ILE A 52 6.61 0.91 -7.25
N SER A 53 5.59 1.43 -7.93
CA SER A 53 5.52 1.39 -9.40
C SER A 53 6.65 2.19 -10.03
N ASP A 54 7.03 3.34 -9.47
CA ASP A 54 8.15 4.16 -9.95
C ASP A 54 9.50 3.49 -9.71
N LEU A 55 9.65 2.79 -8.57
CA LEU A 55 10.87 2.04 -8.25
C LEU A 55 11.05 0.82 -9.16
N ILE A 56 9.95 0.21 -9.63
CA ILE A 56 9.97 -0.92 -10.57
C ILE A 56 10.06 -0.45 -12.03
N ALA A 57 9.35 0.63 -12.40
CA ALA A 57 9.23 1.08 -13.79
C ALA A 57 10.42 1.91 -14.27
N VAL A 58 11.13 2.59 -13.35
CA VAL A 58 12.37 3.30 -13.67
C VAL A 58 13.51 2.52 -13.03
N PRO A 59 14.28 1.71 -13.78
CA PRO A 59 15.53 1.16 -13.27
C PRO A 59 16.47 2.35 -13.01
N GLY A 60 16.48 2.80 -11.76
CA GLY A 60 17.45 3.77 -11.26
C GLY A 60 18.84 3.13 -11.23
N LEU A 61 19.88 3.95 -11.44
CA LEU A 61 21.31 3.60 -11.42
C LEU A 61 21.85 3.06 -10.09
N ILE A 62 21.00 2.62 -9.17
CA ILE A 62 21.37 2.03 -7.90
C ILE A 62 20.85 0.61 -7.91
N ASN A 63 21.77 -0.32 -8.19
CA ASN A 63 21.60 -1.75 -7.97
C ASN A 63 21.33 -1.99 -6.48
N LEU A 64 20.05 -1.95 -6.08
CA LEU A 64 19.63 -2.51 -4.79
C LEU A 64 19.43 -4.00 -5.04
N ASP A 65 20.47 -4.76 -4.70
CA ASP A 65 20.48 -6.21 -4.75
C ASP A 65 19.25 -6.74 -3.99
N PHE A 66 18.33 -7.29 -4.76
CA PHE A 66 17.10 -7.95 -4.32
C PHE A 66 17.37 -9.29 -3.61
N ALA A 67 18.62 -9.52 -3.18
CA ALA A 67 19.09 -10.74 -2.53
C ALA A 67 19.07 -10.67 -0.99
N ASP A 68 18.92 -9.47 -0.42
CA ASP A 68 18.93 -9.24 1.03
C ASP A 68 17.52 -9.03 1.63
N VAL A 69 16.44 -9.39 0.91
CA VAL A 69 15.05 -9.42 1.43
C VAL A 69 14.49 -10.83 1.43
#